data_AF-K7K3Q5-F1
#
_entry.id   AF-K7K3Q5-F1
#
_cell.length_a   1.000
_cell.length_b   1.000
_cell.length_c   1.000
_cell.angle_alpha   90.00
_cell.angle_beta   90.00
_cell.angle_gamma   90.00
#
_symmetry.space_group_name_H-M   'P 1'
#
loop_
_entity.id
_entity.type
_entity.pdbx_description
1 polymer ?
#
loop_
_entity_poly.entity_id
_entity_poly.type
_entity_poly.pdbx_seq_one_letter_code
_entity_poly.pdbx_strand_id
1 'polypeptide(L)'
;MAQLNLTLLLIFLSLLFSFLVTPIEPSSLTRHKNSQTMTYIESSCSSTLYSNLCIRCLAKYVKSTLNGPGHLAQYTLSMSLSRAIHTRGYLLKVVKEMKAKGVKNNKREYLIVQDCVNQITDSVKQLSQATKELRRLNQMMNFVHQNNITIYLI
;
A
#
# COMPACT_ATOMS: atom_id res chain seq x y z
N MET A 1 3.48 -11.84 -29.16
CA MET A 1 4.34 -11.08 -28.22
C MET A 1 3.89 -9.62 -28.09
N ALA A 2 3.69 -8.87 -29.19
CA ALA A 2 3.28 -7.45 -29.14
C ALA A 2 1.96 -7.17 -28.40
N GLN A 3 0.92 -7.99 -28.63
CA GLN A 3 -0.39 -7.89 -27.97
C GLN A 3 -0.30 -8.04 -26.43
N LEU A 4 0.64 -8.87 -25.93
CA LEU A 4 0.82 -9.17 -24.51
C LEU A 4 1.51 -8.02 -23.76
N ASN A 5 2.56 -7.45 -24.37
CA ASN A 5 3.21 -6.25 -23.86
C ASN A 5 2.21 -5.08 -23.81
N LEU A 6 1.31 -5.00 -24.79
CA LEU A 6 0.26 -3.99 -24.81
C LEU A 6 -0.75 -4.20 -23.67
N THR A 7 -1.26 -5.40 -23.42
CA THR A 7 -2.18 -5.64 -22.28
C THR A 7 -1.51 -5.38 -20.92
N LEU A 8 -0.24 -5.77 -20.76
CA LEU A 8 0.54 -5.51 -19.56
C LEU A 8 0.77 -4.01 -19.37
N LEU A 9 1.14 -3.32 -20.46
CA LEU A 9 1.25 -1.87 -20.51
C LEU A 9 -0.09 -1.22 -20.18
N LEU A 10 -1.23 -1.73 -20.66
CA LEU A 10 -2.55 -1.20 -20.37
C LEU A 10 -2.97 -1.42 -18.92
N ILE A 11 -2.64 -2.55 -18.29
CA ILE A 11 -2.89 -2.79 -16.86
C ILE A 11 -1.99 -1.90 -16.01
N PHE A 12 -0.69 -1.82 -16.35
CA PHE A 12 0.26 -0.93 -15.69
C PHE A 12 -0.12 0.54 -15.86
N LEU A 13 -0.55 0.94 -17.06
CA LEU A 13 -1.09 2.26 -17.36
C LEU A 13 -2.42 2.48 -16.65
N SER A 14 -3.31 1.49 -16.52
CA SER A 14 -4.56 1.64 -15.78
C SER A 14 -4.31 1.79 -14.28
N LEU A 15 -3.32 1.08 -13.73
CA LEU A 15 -2.81 1.28 -12.38
C LEU A 15 -2.26 2.70 -12.25
N LEU A 16 -1.29 3.09 -13.11
CA LEU A 16 -0.71 4.43 -13.18
C LEU A 16 -1.75 5.55 -13.38
N PHE A 17 -2.78 5.32 -14.19
CA PHE A 17 -3.82 6.29 -14.51
C PHE A 17 -4.82 6.38 -13.36
N SER A 18 -5.11 5.28 -12.66
CA SER A 18 -5.80 5.33 -11.36
C SER A 18 -4.96 6.10 -10.32
N PHE A 19 -3.63 6.11 -10.44
CA PHE A 19 -2.73 6.93 -9.63
C PHE A 19 -2.65 8.40 -10.11
N LEU A 20 -2.77 8.72 -11.41
CA LEU A 20 -2.70 10.09 -11.93
C LEU A 20 -4.05 10.80 -11.86
N VAL A 21 -5.13 10.09 -12.18
CA VAL A 21 -6.53 10.57 -12.22
C VAL A 21 -7.23 10.31 -10.90
N THR A 22 -6.53 10.57 -9.80
CA THR A 22 -7.23 11.26 -8.72
C THR A 22 -7.20 12.72 -9.13
N PRO A 23 -8.33 13.32 -9.55
CA PRO A 23 -8.38 14.76 -9.74
C PRO A 23 -7.72 15.43 -8.53
N ILE A 24 -6.98 16.49 -8.79
CA ILE A 24 -6.80 17.56 -7.82
C ILE A 24 -8.19 18.17 -7.64
N GLU A 25 -9.12 17.40 -7.09
CA GLU A 25 -10.09 18.03 -6.24
C GLU A 25 -9.21 18.57 -5.12
N PRO A 26 -9.15 19.88 -4.87
CA PRO A 26 -8.79 20.33 -3.55
C PRO A 26 -9.88 19.75 -2.66
N SER A 27 -9.76 18.46 -2.32
CA SER A 27 -10.44 17.83 -1.21
C SER A 27 -9.84 18.57 -0.03
N SER A 28 -10.41 19.74 0.24
CA SER A 28 -10.35 20.53 1.44
C SER A 28 -9.38 19.90 2.42
N LEU A 29 -8.08 20.15 2.20
CA LEU A 29 -6.99 19.79 3.12
C LEU A 29 -7.19 20.48 4.48
N THR A 30 -8.25 21.31 4.58
CA THR A 30 -8.82 21.93 5.77
C THR A 30 -9.51 20.97 6.74
N ARG A 31 -9.47 19.64 6.57
CA ARG A 31 -9.46 18.81 7.79
C ARG A 31 -8.09 19.06 8.44
N HIS A 32 -7.99 20.14 9.21
CA HIS A 32 -6.83 20.60 9.99
C HIS A 32 -5.90 19.43 10.33
N LYS A 33 -5.04 19.05 9.39
CA LYS A 33 -3.94 18.17 9.71
C LYS A 33 -3.00 19.06 10.48
N ASN A 34 -2.57 18.59 11.66
CA ASN A 34 -1.54 19.29 12.40
C ASN A 34 -0.38 19.57 11.41
N SER A 35 -0.01 20.85 11.28
CA SER A 35 1.06 21.29 10.37
C SER A 35 2.32 20.46 10.60
N GLN A 36 2.62 20.13 11.85
CA GLN A 36 3.72 19.26 12.26
C GLN A 36 3.66 17.87 11.63
N THR A 37 2.47 17.29 11.47
CA THR A 37 2.29 15.98 10.85
C THR A 37 2.56 16.03 9.35
N MET A 38 2.12 17.08 8.67
CA MET A 38 2.41 17.27 7.25
C MET A 38 3.89 17.50 7.01
N THR A 39 4.53 18.38 7.79
CA THR A 39 5.98 18.61 7.72
C THR A 39 6.77 17.32 7.97
N TYR A 40 6.34 16.48 8.91
CA TYR A 40 6.98 15.19 9.17
C TYR A 40 6.81 14.21 8.01
N ILE A 41 5.64 14.17 7.35
CA ILE A 41 5.43 13.34 6.15
C ILE A 41 6.33 13.83 5.01
N GLU A 42 6.38 15.13 4.77
CA GLU A 42 7.20 15.74 3.71
C GLU A 42 8.68 15.44 3.92
N SER A 43 9.20 15.63 5.13
CA SER A 43 10.59 15.31 5.46
C SER A 43 10.88 13.81 5.30
N SER A 44 9.98 12.95 5.77
CA SER A 44 10.13 11.48 5.65
C SER A 44 10.08 11.00 4.19
N CYS A 45 9.29 11.65 3.33
CA CYS A 45 9.15 11.29 1.92
C CYS A 45 10.23 11.89 1.02
N SER A 46 10.95 12.92 1.48
CA SER A 46 11.95 13.66 0.69
C SER A 46 13.08 12.77 0.17
N SER A 47 13.46 11.74 0.92
CA SER A 47 14.50 10.78 0.56
C SER A 47 14.01 9.61 -0.30
N THR A 48 12.70 9.52 -0.56
CA THR A 48 12.13 8.43 -1.38
C THR A 48 12.20 8.75 -2.87
N LEU A 49 12.36 7.73 -3.72
CA LEU A 49 12.41 7.89 -5.19
C LEU A 49 11.15 8.56 -5.79
N TYR A 50 10.01 8.40 -5.12
CA TYR A 50 8.71 8.94 -5.56
C TYR A 50 8.09 9.83 -4.48
N SER A 51 8.78 10.91 -4.09
CA SER A 51 8.42 11.76 -2.95
C SER A 51 6.97 12.27 -3.01
N ASN A 52 6.52 12.76 -4.17
CA ASN A 52 5.15 13.23 -4.34
C ASN A 52 4.11 12.11 -4.12
N LEU A 53 4.38 10.91 -4.67
CA LEU A 53 3.50 9.76 -4.49
C LEU A 53 3.46 9.31 -3.02
N CYS A 54 4.61 9.32 -2.34
CA CYS A 54 4.72 9.05 -0.91
C CYS A 54 3.88 10.03 -0.08
N ILE A 55 4.06 11.35 -0.29
CA ILE A 55 3.31 12.39 0.41
C ILE A 55 1.81 12.21 0.19
N ARG A 56 1.37 12.07 -1.07
CA ARG A 56 -0.06 11.91 -1.39
C ARG A 56 -0.67 10.66 -0.75
N CYS A 57 0.05 9.55 -0.77
CA CYS A 57 -0.39 8.30 -0.16
C CYS A 57 -0.54 8.43 1.36
N LEU A 58 0.49 8.92 2.04
CA LEU A 58 0.49 9.08 3.50
C LEU A 58 -0.45 10.18 3.97
N ALA A 59 -0.53 11.29 3.25
CA ALA A 59 -1.46 12.38 3.55
C ALA A 59 -2.92 11.93 3.47
N LYS A 60 -3.26 10.91 2.69
CA LYS A 60 -4.61 10.33 2.70
C LYS A 60 -4.85 9.40 3.90
N TYR A 61 -3.82 8.69 4.36
CA TYR A 61 -3.98 7.58 5.30
C TYR A 61 -3.73 7.95 6.77
N VAL A 62 -2.80 8.88 7.03
CA VAL A 62 -2.47 9.36 8.38
C VAL A 62 -3.62 10.25 8.87
N LYS A 63 -4.36 9.79 9.88
CA LYS A 63 -5.50 10.51 10.47
C LYS A 63 -5.20 11.17 11.82
N SER A 64 -4.11 10.79 12.47
CA SER A 64 -3.68 11.32 13.77
C SER A 64 -2.33 12.01 13.66
N THR A 65 -1.93 12.70 14.73
CA THR A 65 -0.55 13.18 14.88
C THR A 65 0.44 12.02 14.76
N LEU A 66 1.52 12.24 14.00
CA LEU A 66 2.66 11.33 13.95
C LEU A 66 3.64 11.70 15.07
N ASN A 67 3.75 10.82 16.07
CA ASN A 67 4.67 11.02 17.20
C ASN A 67 6.04 10.34 17.01
N GLY A 68 6.39 9.94 15.79
CA GLY A 68 7.68 9.31 15.50
C GLY A 68 7.65 8.20 14.44
N PRO A 69 8.81 7.57 14.17
CA PRO A 69 8.99 6.62 13.07
C PRO A 69 8.15 5.35 13.21
N GLY A 70 7.92 4.87 14.43
CA GLY A 70 7.09 3.68 14.68
C GLY A 70 5.63 3.87 14.24
N HIS A 71 5.05 5.04 14.49
CA HIS A 71 3.71 5.38 14.01
C HIS A 71 3.68 5.52 12.49
N LEU A 72 4.68 6.16 11.89
CA LEU A 72 4.77 6.28 10.44
C LEU A 72 4.85 4.90 9.77
N ALA A 73 5.65 3.99 10.29
CA ALA A 73 5.76 2.62 9.81
C ALA A 73 4.41 1.88 9.92
N GLN A 74 3.71 2.02 11.05
CA GLN A 74 2.40 1.40 11.25
C GLN A 74 1.34 1.93 10.26
N TYR A 75 1.31 3.25 10.04
CA TYR A 75 0.42 3.86 9.06
C TYR A 75 0.76 3.41 7.63
N THR A 76 2.05 3.35 7.30
CA THR A 76 2.54 2.89 5.99
C THR A 76 2.15 1.44 5.73
N LEU A 77 2.39 0.52 6.67
CA LEU A 77 2.00 -0.89 6.53
C LEU A 77 0.48 -1.05 6.42
N SER A 78 -0.28 -0.33 7.24
CA SER A 78 -1.74 -0.37 7.20
C SER A 78 -2.27 0.12 5.85
N MET A 79 -1.68 1.18 5.30
CA MET A 79 -2.00 1.70 3.97
C MET A 79 -1.71 0.67 2.86
N SER A 80 -0.53 0.08 2.88
CA SER A 80 -0.13 -0.95 1.91
C SER A 80 -1.04 -2.17 2.00
N LEU A 81 -1.37 -2.63 3.22
CA LEU A 81 -2.28 -3.75 3.45
C LEU A 81 -3.68 -3.46 2.92
N SER A 82 -4.23 -2.29 3.23
CA SER A 82 -5.55 -1.88 2.72
C SER A 82 -5.57 -1.90 1.18
N ARG A 83 -4.58 -1.28 0.54
CA ARG A 83 -4.47 -1.28 -0.92
C ARG A 83 -4.35 -2.69 -1.49
N ALA A 84 -3.51 -3.55 -0.91
CA ALA A 84 -3.35 -4.94 -1.35
C ALA A 84 -4.67 -5.73 -1.26
N ILE A 85 -5.44 -5.55 -0.18
CA ILE A 85 -6.76 -6.17 -0.03
C ILE A 85 -7.73 -5.70 -1.14
N HIS A 86 -7.78 -4.41 -1.41
CA HIS A 86 -8.64 -3.86 -2.47
C HIS A 86 -8.21 -4.34 -3.86
N THR A 87 -6.91 -4.35 -4.15
CA THR A 87 -6.35 -4.89 -5.40
C THR A 87 -6.70 -6.36 -5.58
N ARG A 88 -6.54 -7.18 -4.53
CA ARG A 88 -6.93 -8.60 -4.55
C ARG A 88 -8.41 -8.74 -4.90
N GLY A 89 -9.28 -7.96 -4.24
CA GLY A 89 -10.72 -7.98 -4.48
C GLY A 89 -11.08 -7.59 -5.91
N TYR A 90 -10.40 -6.58 -6.47
CA TYR A 90 -10.57 -6.20 -7.87
C TYR A 90 -10.14 -7.31 -8.83
N LEU A 91 -8.95 -7.87 -8.65
CA LEU A 91 -8.45 -8.95 -9.51
C LEU A 91 -9.37 -10.19 -9.45
N LEU A 92 -9.90 -10.54 -8.28
CA LEU A 92 -10.89 -11.61 -8.15
C LEU A 92 -12.19 -11.34 -8.94
N LYS A 93 -12.65 -10.09 -8.99
CA LYS A 93 -13.78 -9.71 -9.86
C LYS A 93 -13.45 -9.88 -11.33
N VAL A 94 -12.26 -9.44 -11.76
CA VAL A 94 -11.78 -9.63 -13.15
C VAL A 94 -11.74 -11.11 -13.53
N VAL A 95 -11.20 -11.97 -12.66
CA VAL A 95 -11.17 -13.43 -12.86
C VAL A 95 -12.59 -13.99 -13.01
N LYS A 96 -13.55 -13.53 -12.19
CA LYS A 96 -14.96 -13.96 -12.27
C LYS A 96 -15.60 -13.56 -13.60
N GLU A 97 -15.37 -12.34 -14.06
CA GLU A 97 -15.87 -11.84 -15.34
C GLU A 97 -15.28 -12.60 -16.54
N MET A 98 -13.98 -12.90 -16.50
CA MET A 98 -13.33 -13.73 -17.53
C MET A 98 -13.94 -15.13 -17.61
N LYS A 99 -14.28 -15.74 -16.46
CA LYS A 99 -14.98 -17.03 -16.43
C LYS A 99 -16.37 -16.93 -17.05
N ALA A 100 -17.13 -15.89 -16.72
CA ALA A 100 -18.48 -15.68 -17.25
C ALA A 100 -18.50 -15.46 -18.78
N LYS A 101 -17.48 -14.80 -19.33
CA LYS A 101 -17.32 -14.59 -20.79
C LYS A 101 -16.72 -15.79 -21.53
N GLY A 102 -16.32 -16.83 -20.82
CA GLY A 102 -15.66 -18.01 -21.38
C GLY A 102 -14.14 -17.88 -21.45
N VAL A 103 -13.44 -18.72 -20.69
CA VAL A 103 -11.97 -18.71 -20.59
C VAL A 103 -11.28 -19.21 -21.86
N LYS A 104 -11.96 -20.00 -22.72
CA LYS A 104 -11.32 -20.69 -23.86
C LYS A 104 -10.56 -19.76 -24.80
N ASN A 105 -11.15 -18.61 -25.13
CA ASN A 105 -10.55 -17.65 -26.07
C ASN A 105 -9.44 -16.79 -25.44
N ASN A 106 -9.43 -16.66 -24.11
CA ASN A 106 -8.51 -15.80 -23.36
C ASN A 106 -7.78 -16.58 -22.25
N LYS A 107 -7.42 -17.85 -22.52
CA LYS A 107 -6.88 -18.76 -21.51
C LYS A 107 -5.57 -18.25 -20.93
N ARG A 108 -4.73 -17.64 -21.75
CA ARG A 108 -3.42 -17.10 -21.34
C ARG A 108 -3.60 -15.93 -20.39
N GLU A 109 -4.44 -14.97 -20.76
CA GLU A 109 -4.77 -13.78 -19.98
C GLU A 109 -5.38 -14.17 -18.64
N TYR A 110 -6.30 -15.14 -18.66
CA TYR A 110 -6.88 -15.70 -17.44
C TYR A 110 -5.82 -16.26 -16.49
N LEU A 111 -4.89 -17.08 -16.99
CA LEU A 111 -3.80 -17.65 -16.18
C LEU A 111 -2.88 -16.56 -15.60
N ILE A 112 -2.59 -15.51 -16.38
CA ILE A 112 -1.79 -14.37 -15.91
C ILE A 112 -2.51 -13.63 -14.77
N VAL A 113 -3.79 -13.31 -14.94
CA VAL A 113 -4.56 -12.62 -13.90
C VAL A 113 -4.68 -13.50 -12.65
N GLN A 114 -4.83 -14.82 -12.81
CA GLN A 114 -4.79 -15.75 -11.68
C GLN A 114 -3.46 -15.73 -10.94
N ASP A 115 -2.33 -15.67 -11.65
CA ASP A 115 -1.01 -15.53 -11.02
C ASP A 115 -0.89 -14.21 -10.26
N CYS A 116 -1.37 -13.10 -10.82
CA CYS A 116 -1.47 -11.83 -10.10
C CYS A 116 -2.34 -11.93 -8.84
N VAL A 117 -3.47 -12.65 -8.88
CA VAL A 117 -4.30 -12.90 -7.68
C VAL A 117 -3.50 -13.63 -6.62
N ASN A 118 -2.71 -14.64 -6.99
CA ASN A 118 -1.88 -15.39 -6.05
C ASN A 118 -0.81 -14.51 -5.42
N GLN A 119 -0.04 -13.78 -6.24
CA GLN A 119 1.02 -12.87 -5.75
C GLN A 119 0.46 -11.80 -4.80
N ILE A 120 -0.67 -11.18 -5.13
CA ILE A 120 -1.30 -10.18 -4.27
C ILE A 120 -1.88 -10.83 -3.01
N THR A 121 -2.42 -12.05 -3.10
CA THR A 121 -2.89 -12.80 -1.93
C THR A 121 -1.78 -13.07 -0.95
N ASP A 122 -0.60 -13.47 -1.42
CA ASP A 122 0.56 -13.68 -0.57
C ASP A 122 1.10 -12.35 -0.01
N SER A 123 1.09 -11.28 -0.80
CA SER A 123 1.40 -9.94 -0.33
C SER A 123 0.48 -9.50 0.82
N VAL A 124 -0.83 -9.80 0.75
CA VAL A 124 -1.79 -9.53 1.83
C VAL A 124 -1.41 -10.30 3.10
N LYS A 125 -1.02 -11.57 2.99
CA LYS A 125 -0.58 -12.38 4.14
C LYS A 125 0.69 -11.79 4.77
N GLN A 126 1.69 -11.49 3.96
CA GLN A 126 2.97 -10.95 4.41
C GLN A 126 2.79 -9.56 5.07
N LEU A 127 2.01 -8.66 4.46
CA LEU A 127 1.71 -7.36 5.04
C LEU A 127 0.92 -7.46 6.35
N SER A 128 -0.03 -8.40 6.43
CA SER A 128 -0.77 -8.67 7.66
C SER A 128 0.16 -9.16 8.78
N GLN A 129 1.11 -10.03 8.43
CA GLN A 129 2.10 -10.55 9.36
C GLN A 129 3.06 -9.45 9.81
N ALA A 130 3.63 -8.68 8.88
CA ALA A 130 4.50 -7.54 9.18
C ALA A 130 3.81 -6.50 10.09
N THR A 131 2.51 -6.26 9.89
CA THR A 131 1.73 -5.36 10.75
C THR A 131 1.63 -5.88 12.19
N LYS A 132 1.45 -7.21 12.37
CA LYS A 132 1.42 -7.84 13.69
C LYS A 132 2.79 -7.82 14.36
N GLU A 133 3.85 -8.10 13.61
CA GLU A 133 5.22 -8.09 14.09
C GLU A 133 5.64 -6.69 14.52
N LEU A 134 5.38 -5.66 13.72
CA LEU A 134 5.65 -4.27 14.09
C LEU A 134 4.92 -3.87 15.38
N ARG A 135 3.67 -4.31 15.57
CA ARG A 135 2.93 -4.06 16.81
C ARG A 135 3.61 -4.71 18.03
N ARG A 136 4.08 -5.95 17.90
CA ARG A 136 4.81 -6.65 18.96
C ARG A 136 6.15 -5.97 19.25
N LEU A 137 6.88 -5.55 18.22
CA LEU A 137 8.12 -4.78 18.37
C LEU A 137 7.88 -3.47 19.11
N ASN A 138 6.83 -2.72 18.77
CA ASN A 138 6.49 -1.49 19.49
C ASN A 138 6.16 -1.75 20.97
N GLN A 139 5.44 -2.83 21.28
CA GLN A 139 5.15 -3.22 22.67
C GLN A 139 6.42 -3.61 23.42
N MET A 140 7.31 -4.37 22.78
CA MET A 140 8.60 -4.77 23.36
C MET A 140 9.49 -3.56 23.61
N MET A 141 9.63 -2.64 22.64
CA MET A 141 10.40 -1.41 22.82
C MET A 141 9.84 -0.55 23.95
N ASN A 142 8.52 -0.44 24.08
CA ASN A 142 7.90 0.28 25.20
C ASN A 142 8.22 -0.38 26.55
N PHE A 143 8.16 -1.71 26.63
CA PHE A 143 8.53 -2.45 27.84
C PHE A 143 10.01 -2.23 28.20
N VAL A 144 10.90 -2.31 27.21
CA VAL A 144 12.34 -2.09 27.37
C VAL A 144 12.62 -0.68 27.86
N HIS A 145 11.96 0.32 27.29
CA HIS A 145 12.08 1.71 27.70
C HIS A 145 11.53 1.96 29.12
N GLN A 146 10.36 1.39 29.46
CA GLN A 146 9.76 1.51 30.80
C GLN A 146 10.62 0.88 31.90
N ASN A 147 11.33 -0.21 31.59
CA ASN A 147 12.12 -0.95 32.57
C ASN A 147 13.64 -0.63 32.47
N ASN A 148 14.03 0.36 31.66
CA ASN A 148 15.41 0.74 31.41
C ASN A 148 16.32 -0.45 31.06
N ILE A 149 15.82 -1.36 30.22
CA ILE A 149 16.52 -2.58 29.82
C ILE A 149 17.44 -2.26 28.64
N THR A 150 18.72 -2.58 28.73
CA THR A 150 19.65 -2.51 27.59
C THR A 150 19.53 -3.76 26.74
N ILE A 151 19.11 -3.63 25.48
CA ILE A 151 19.17 -4.73 24.50
C ILE A 151 20.37 -4.48 23.59
N TYR A 152 21.30 -5.43 23.57
CA TYR A 152 22.33 -5.53 22.54
C TYR A 152 21.73 -6.27 21.35
N LEU A 153 21.64 -5.59 20.20
CA LEU A 153 21.43 -6.27 18.92
C LEU A 153 22.72 -7.04 18.61
N ILE A 154 22.71 -8.36 18.84
CA ILE A 154 23.66 -9.29 18.21
C ILE A 154 23.22 -9.46 16.76
#